data_AF-A0A6D2IGR3-F1
#
_entry.id   AF-A0A6D2IGR3-F1
#
_cell.length_a   1.000
_cell.length_b   1.000
_cell.length_c   1.000
_cell.angle_alpha   90.00
_cell.angle_beta   90.00
_cell.angle_gamma   90.00
#
_symmetry.space_group_name_H-M   'P 1'
#
loop_
_entity.id
_entity.type
_entity.pdbx_description
1 polymer ?
#
loop_
_entity_poly.entity_id
_entity_poly.type
_entity_poly.pdbx_seq_one_letter_code
_entity_poly.pdbx_strand_id
1 'polypeptide(L)'
;MDWGRTHWVGLVINLLCASIEIYDSYTPFAPSDADVDQHMEPLLVTLPWVLKRYLKDKFSGTISTAPYAMDTYEEFIGNPEVANG
;
A
#
# COMPACT_ATOMS: atom_id res chain seq x y z
N MET A 1 13.12 5.22 -6.98
CA MET A 1 14.32 6.01 -6.60
C MET A 1 15.34 5.05 -5.99
N ASP A 2 16.34 4.65 -6.78
CA ASP A 2 17.29 3.57 -6.46
C ASP A 2 18.56 4.13 -5.77
N TRP A 3 18.91 3.58 -4.61
CA TRP A 3 20.16 3.83 -3.88
C TRP A 3 21.00 2.54 -3.75
N GLY A 4 21.04 1.71 -4.79
CA GLY A 4 21.83 0.48 -4.85
C GLY A 4 21.10 -0.72 -4.25
N ARG A 5 21.46 -1.13 -3.02
CA ARG A 5 20.81 -2.29 -2.34
C ARG A 5 19.57 -1.90 -1.51
N THR A 6 19.25 -0.62 -1.47
CA THR A 6 18.08 -0.08 -0.78
C THR A 6 17.39 0.88 -1.73
N HIS A 7 16.06 0.86 -1.74
CA HIS A 7 15.26 1.76 -2.56
C HIS A 7 14.07 2.26 -1.72
N TRP A 8 13.47 3.34 -2.18
CA TRP A 8 12.24 3.88 -1.58
C TRP A 8 11.02 3.21 -2.20
N VAL A 9 10.10 2.80 -1.33
CA VAL A 9 8.74 2.39 -1.69
C VAL A 9 7.75 3.46 -1.21
N GLY A 10 6.71 3.69 -1.99
CA GLY A 10 5.58 4.53 -1.61
C GLY A 10 4.48 3.71 -0.96
N LEU A 11 3.91 4.19 0.14
CA LEU A 11 2.71 3.63 0.76
C LEU A 11 1.65 4.71 0.88
N VAL A 12 0.54 4.54 0.20
CA VAL A 12 -0.61 5.45 0.26
C VAL A 12 -1.74 4.75 1.00
N ILE A 13 -2.29 5.39 2.03
CA ILE A 13 -3.40 4.86 2.83
C ILE A 13 -4.61 5.79 2.64
N ASN A 14 -5.61 5.30 1.92
CA ASN A 14 -6.87 6.00 1.74
C ASN A 14 -7.88 5.57 2.80
N LEU A 15 -7.99 6.38 3.85
CA LEU A 15 -8.89 6.12 4.99
C LEU A 15 -10.37 6.15 4.62
N LEU A 16 -10.75 6.87 3.56
CA LEU A 16 -12.15 6.99 3.13
C LEU A 16 -12.59 5.79 2.29
N CYS A 17 -11.71 5.32 1.41
CA CYS A 17 -11.96 4.17 0.55
C CYS A 17 -11.61 2.83 1.19
N ALA A 18 -11.01 2.85 2.39
CA ALA A 18 -10.50 1.66 3.06
C ALA A 18 -9.54 0.87 2.15
N SER A 19 -8.61 1.58 1.50
CA SER A 19 -7.62 0.99 0.59
C SER A 19 -6.20 1.43 0.93
N ILE A 20 -5.25 0.57 0.61
CA ILE A 20 -3.82 0.82 0.68
C ILE A 20 -3.22 0.54 -0.69
N GLU A 21 -2.38 1.44 -1.17
CA GLU A 21 -1.67 1.29 -2.44
C GLU A 21 -0.17 1.31 -2.17
N ILE A 22 0.53 0.31 -2.70
CA ILE A 22 1.99 0.21 -2.65
C ILE A 22 2.55 0.58 -4.01
N TYR A 23 3.47 1.52 -4.02
CA TYR A 23 4.22 1.92 -5.21
C TYR A 23 5.66 1.46 -5.06
N ASP A 24 6.06 0.48 -5.87
CA ASP A 24 7.43 0.02 -5.95
C ASP A 24 7.97 0.23 -7.37
N SER A 25 8.98 1.10 -7.46
CA SER A 25 9.65 1.46 -8.72
C SER A 25 10.85 0.57 -9.04
N TYR A 26 11.18 -0.40 -8.18
CA TYR A 26 12.42 -1.16 -8.27
C TYR A 26 12.22 -2.67 -8.06
N THR A 27 11.63 -3.28 -9.08
CA THR A 27 11.31 -4.71 -9.15
C THR A 27 12.48 -5.70 -9.02
N PRO A 28 13.76 -5.42 -9.36
CA PRO A 28 14.80 -6.45 -9.33
C PRO A 28 15.13 -7.02 -7.95
N PHE A 29 14.73 -6.33 -6.88
CA PHE A 29 14.93 -6.75 -5.49
C PHE A 29 13.65 -6.63 -4.66
N ALA A 30 12.49 -6.51 -5.31
CA ALA A 30 11.21 -6.49 -4.62
C ALA A 30 10.94 -7.89 -4.02
N PRO A 31 10.37 -7.96 -2.79
CA PRO A 31 9.84 -9.21 -2.26
C PRO A 31 8.76 -9.77 -3.19
N SER A 32 8.45 -11.07 -3.07
CA SER A 32 7.32 -11.62 -3.83
C SER A 32 6.00 -11.03 -3.33
N ASP A 33 4.97 -10.98 -4.18
CA ASP A 33 3.63 -10.54 -3.79
C ASP A 33 3.13 -11.27 -2.53
N ALA A 34 3.43 -12.57 -2.40
CA ALA A 34 3.05 -13.36 -1.24
C ALA A 34 3.76 -12.90 0.06
N ASP A 35 5.03 -12.48 -0.04
CA ASP A 35 5.77 -11.93 1.10
C ASP A 35 5.21 -10.55 1.50
N VAL A 36 4.86 -9.73 0.50
CA VAL A 36 4.22 -8.43 0.72
C VAL A 36 2.86 -8.62 1.38
N ASP A 37 2.02 -9.52 0.88
CA ASP A 37 0.71 -9.86 1.44
C ASP A 37 0.84 -10.31 2.89
N GLN A 38 1.77 -11.22 3.19
CA GLN A 38 2.00 -11.70 4.55
C GLN A 38 2.44 -10.58 5.49
N HIS A 39 3.27 -9.64 5.01
CA HIS A 39 3.71 -8.50 5.81
C HIS A 39 2.62 -7.43 5.99
N MET A 40 1.75 -7.26 5.02
CA MET A 40 0.71 -6.23 5.01
C MET A 40 -0.60 -6.66 5.68
N GLU A 41 -0.91 -7.96 5.73
CA GLU A 41 -2.13 -8.51 6.35
C GLU A 41 -2.43 -7.94 7.75
N PRO A 42 -1.46 -7.83 8.67
CA PRO A 42 -1.72 -7.26 9.98
C PRO A 42 -2.18 -5.80 9.91
N LEU A 43 -1.63 -5.01 8.98
CA LEU A 43 -2.02 -3.59 8.81
C LEU A 43 -3.43 -3.50 8.22
N LEU A 44 -3.74 -4.28 7.18
CA LEU A 44 -5.05 -4.27 6.54
C LEU A 44 -6.18 -4.63 7.51
N VAL A 45 -5.93 -5.57 8.41
CA VAL A 45 -6.92 -6.03 9.40
C VAL A 45 -7.00 -5.09 10.60
N THR A 46 -5.87 -4.61 11.13
CA THR A 46 -5.86 -3.89 12.42
C THR A 46 -6.10 -2.38 12.30
N LEU A 47 -5.69 -1.76 11.18
CA LEU A 47 -5.82 -0.32 10.98
C LEU A 47 -7.27 0.19 11.14
N PRO A 48 -8.31 -0.45 10.55
CA PRO A 48 -9.71 -0.05 10.79
C PRO A 48 -10.08 0.02 12.28
N TRP A 49 -9.61 -0.94 13.07
CA TRP A 49 -9.87 -1.01 14.50
C TRP A 49 -9.17 0.11 15.27
N VAL A 50 -7.90 0.39 14.92
CA VAL A 50 -7.13 1.50 15.49
C VAL A 50 -7.83 2.82 15.21
N LEU A 51 -8.24 3.07 13.96
CA LEU A 51 -8.93 4.29 13.56
C LEU A 51 -10.27 4.44 14.29
N LYS A 52 -11.06 3.37 14.39
CA LYS A 52 -12.32 3.38 15.16
C LYS A 52 -12.10 3.69 16.63
N ARG A 53 -11.03 3.18 17.23
CA ARG A 53 -10.70 3.43 18.65
C ARG A 53 -10.31 4.88 18.90
N TYR A 54 -9.42 5.44 18.07
CA TYR A 54 -8.77 6.73 18.34
C TYR A 54 -9.42 7.93 17.65
N LEU A 55 -10.21 7.70 16.59
CA LEU A 55 -10.79 8.77 15.77
C LEU A 55 -12.33 8.77 15.77
N LYS A 56 -12.97 8.02 16.68
CA LYS A 56 -14.43 7.93 16.83
C LYS A 56 -15.16 9.28 16.83
N ASP A 57 -14.55 10.30 17.44
CA ASP A 57 -15.16 11.62 17.61
C ASP A 57 -14.96 12.52 16.39
N LYS A 58 -14.05 12.15 15.47
CA LYS A 58 -13.74 12.89 14.23
C LYS A 58 -14.45 12.33 13.00
N PHE A 59 -14.82 11.05 13.02
CA PHE A 59 -15.44 10.35 11.90
C PHE A 59 -16.74 9.66 12.31
N SER A 60 -17.54 10.33 13.15
CA SER A 60 -18.73 9.78 13.79
C SER A 60 -19.67 9.14 12.77
N GLY A 61 -19.80 7.80 12.85
CA GLY A 61 -20.81 7.02 12.14
C GLY A 61 -20.33 6.22 10.91
N THR A 62 -19.12 6.46 10.40
CA THR A 62 -18.73 5.96 9.05
C THR A 62 -17.49 5.08 8.98
N ILE A 63 -16.71 4.94 10.07
CA ILE A 63 -15.53 4.05 10.07
C ILE A 63 -15.98 2.58 10.19
N SER A 64 -15.92 1.87 9.08
CA SER A 64 -16.04 0.42 9.02
C SER A 64 -14.86 -0.26 9.72
N THR A 65 -15.10 -1.44 10.29
CA THR A 65 -14.03 -2.33 10.80
C THR A 65 -13.70 -3.45 9.83
N ALA A 66 -14.22 -3.38 8.60
CA ALA A 66 -13.83 -4.30 7.54
C ALA A 66 -12.34 -4.12 7.20
N PRO A 67 -11.61 -5.20 6.86
CA PRO A 67 -10.23 -5.11 6.40
C PRO A 67 -10.10 -4.17 5.20
N TYR A 68 -8.98 -3.47 5.10
CA TYR A 68 -8.69 -2.63 3.94
C TYR A 68 -8.31 -3.50 2.74
N ALA A 69 -8.65 -3.04 1.54
CA ALA A 69 -8.12 -3.60 0.31
C ALA A 69 -6.67 -3.14 0.08
N MET A 70 -5.88 -3.94 -0.63
CA MET A 70 -4.52 -3.59 -1.01
C MET A 70 -4.31 -3.85 -2.50
N ASP A 71 -3.68 -2.89 -3.17
CA ASP A 71 -3.20 -3.03 -4.54
C ASP A 71 -1.71 -2.67 -4.61
N THR A 72 -0.95 -3.41 -5.41
CA THR A 72 0.48 -3.16 -5.66
C THR A 72 0.66 -2.71 -7.10
N TYR A 73 1.30 -1.56 -7.30
CA TYR A 73 1.65 -1.05 -8.62
C TYR A 73 3.15 -1.20 -8.84
N GLU A 74 3.51 -2.07 -9.78
CA GLU A 74 4.84 -2.12 -10.36
C GLU A 74 4.87 -1.16 -11.56
N GLU A 75 5.37 0.06 -11.39
CA GLU A 75 5.57 0.95 -12.53
C GLU A 75 6.83 0.49 -13.28
N PHE A 76 6.65 0.14 -14.56
CA PHE A 76 7.72 -0.24 -15.49
C PHE A 76 8.75 0.89 -15.66
N ILE A 77 9.66 1.03 -14.72
CA ILE A 77 10.78 1.95 -14.86
C ILE A 77 11.79 1.27 -15.78
N GLY A 78 11.69 1.58 -17.08
CA GLY A 78 12.70 1.24 -18.07
C GLY A 78 12.29 0.30 -19.20
N ASN A 79 11.00 0.14 -19.54
CA ASN A 79 10.66 -0.41 -20.85
C ASN A 79 10.75 0.70 -21.92
N PRO A 80 11.78 0.73 -22.79
CA PRO A 80 11.89 1.74 -23.84
C PRO A 80 10.74 1.68 -24.86
N GLU A 81 9.94 0.61 -24.90
CA GLU A 81 8.76 0.49 -25.77
C GLU A 81 7.53 1.25 -25.25
N VAL A 82 7.44 1.52 -23.94
CA VAL A 82 6.28 2.21 -23.33
C VAL A 82 6.55 3.71 -23.18
N ALA A 83 7.82 4.12 -23.21
CA ALA A 83 8.21 5.53 -23.12
C ALA A 83 7.98 6.33 -24.42
N ASN A 84 7.59 5.68 -25.53
CA ASN A 84 7.33 6.32 -26.82
C ASN A 84 6.09 5.73 -27.54
N GLY A 85 4.96 5.60 -26.84
CA GLY A 85 3.66 5.23 -27.41
C GLY A 85 2.64 6.35 -27.31
#